data_AF-A0A6P3YCC7-F1
#
_entry.id   AF-A0A6P3YCC7-F1
#
_cell.length_a   1.000
_cell.length_b   1.000
_cell.length_c   1.000
_cell.angle_alpha   90.00
_cell.angle_beta   90.00
_cell.angle_gamma   90.00
#
_symmetry.space_group_name_H-M   'P 1'
#
loop_
_entity.id
_entity.type
_entity.pdbx_description
1 polymer ?
#
loop_
_entity_poly.entity_id
_entity_poly.type
_entity_poly.pdbx_seq_one_letter_code
_entity_poly.pdbx_strand_id
1 'polypeptide(L)'
;MLRSADGLTRFFLFSFFSYIVGKHVTDASCASATGIFDPFTMQWADWGINLLKLPRDIFPEIVDTVGDFGDTPVELFGRKIPIYCSIADQAASLFGSGCYYAGDFKITMGTGTFVDVNTGREPHVSVKGLYPVVGWRIKNELVYVAEGSANDTGVLVEWAREIGLVTDIKEIADIAKEVQDSDGVYFIPAFS
;
A
#
# COMPACT_ATOMS: atom_id res chain seq x y z
N MET A 1 -10.32 15.63 6.40
CA MET A 1 -9.80 15.89 7.76
C MET A 1 -10.90 15.58 8.75
N LEU A 2 -10.61 14.86 9.82
CA LEU A 2 -11.57 14.61 10.90
C LEU A 2 -11.06 15.24 12.20
N ARG A 3 -11.99 15.61 13.09
CA ARG A 3 -11.66 16.10 14.45
C ARG A 3 -11.53 14.93 15.40
N SER A 4 -10.36 14.75 16.01
CA SER A 4 -10.14 13.73 17.03
C SER A 4 -10.83 14.07 18.36
N ALA A 5 -10.87 13.11 19.28
CA ALA A 5 -11.53 13.26 20.60
C ALA A 5 -10.96 14.42 21.45
N ASP A 6 -9.76 14.89 21.13
CA ASP A 6 -9.08 16.04 21.74
C ASP A 6 -9.29 17.38 20.97
N GLY A 7 -10.09 17.39 19.91
CA GLY A 7 -10.42 18.59 19.13
C GLY A 7 -9.40 18.98 18.06
N LEU A 8 -8.31 18.22 17.88
CA LEU A 8 -7.29 18.48 16.85
C LEU A 8 -7.75 18.02 15.47
N THR A 9 -7.30 18.73 14.44
CA THR A 9 -7.57 18.38 13.04
C THR A 9 -6.52 17.40 12.56
N ARG A 10 -6.94 16.18 12.19
CA ARG A 10 -6.01 15.11 11.78
C ARG A 10 -6.17 14.75 10.31
N PHE A 11 -5.06 14.35 9.71
CA PHE A 11 -5.06 13.77 8.37
C PHE A 11 -5.83 12.43 8.43
N PHE A 12 -6.80 12.25 7.53
CA PHE A 12 -7.77 11.14 7.62
C PHE A 12 -7.07 9.78 7.64
N LEU A 13 -6.04 9.62 6.81
CA LEU A 13 -5.27 8.39 6.65
C LEU A 13 -4.60 7.93 7.97
N PHE A 14 -4.32 8.85 8.90
CA PHE A 14 -3.60 8.57 10.16
C PHE A 14 -4.46 8.67 11.40
N SER A 15 -5.77 8.74 11.22
CA SER A 15 -6.67 8.99 12.34
C SER A 15 -7.08 7.72 13.10
N PHE A 16 -6.84 6.54 12.52
CA PHE A 16 -7.24 5.25 13.08
C PHE A 16 -6.76 5.05 14.53
N PHE A 17 -5.45 5.10 14.78
CA PHE A 17 -4.91 4.92 16.13
C PHE A 17 -5.30 6.05 17.07
N SER A 18 -5.45 7.27 16.55
CA SER A 18 -5.93 8.38 17.36
C SER A 18 -7.35 8.14 17.87
N TYR A 19 -8.20 7.54 17.05
CA TYR A 19 -9.60 7.30 17.41
C TYR A 19 -9.79 6.06 18.26
N ILE A 20 -9.05 4.98 17.96
CA ILE A 20 -9.24 3.71 18.65
C ILE A 20 -8.45 3.67 19.96
N VAL A 21 -7.20 4.11 19.97
CA VAL A 21 -6.28 3.89 21.12
C VAL A 21 -5.71 5.19 21.68
N GLY A 22 -6.12 6.36 21.15
CA GLY A 22 -5.69 7.67 21.62
C GLY A 22 -4.24 8.05 21.28
N LYS A 23 -3.53 7.26 20.47
CA LYS A 23 -2.14 7.54 20.05
C LYS A 23 -2.10 8.12 18.63
N HIS A 24 -1.33 9.19 18.41
CA HIS A 24 -1.10 9.76 17.06
C HIS A 24 0.12 9.14 16.40
N VAL A 25 -0.01 7.89 15.96
CA VAL A 25 1.13 7.11 15.44
C VAL A 25 0.80 6.48 14.10
N THR A 26 1.82 6.25 13.29
CA THR A 26 1.76 5.43 12.07
C THR A 26 3.06 4.68 11.88
N ASP A 27 3.05 3.53 11.21
CA ASP A 27 4.28 2.84 10.86
C ASP A 27 4.87 3.36 9.54
N ALA A 28 6.15 3.09 9.31
CA ALA A 28 6.89 3.59 8.14
C ALA A 28 6.32 3.12 6.80
N SER A 29 5.68 1.94 6.72
CA SER A 29 5.08 1.45 5.48
C SER A 29 3.83 2.25 5.11
N CYS A 30 2.93 2.50 6.07
CA CYS A 30 1.78 3.38 5.87
C CYS A 30 2.19 4.82 5.57
N ALA A 31 3.25 5.32 6.23
CA ALA A 31 3.80 6.65 5.94
C ALA A 31 4.30 6.77 4.49
N SER A 32 4.93 5.72 3.96
CA SER A 32 5.49 5.70 2.60
C SER A 32 4.45 5.90 1.51
N ALA A 33 3.21 5.46 1.72
CA ALA A 33 2.11 5.61 0.76
C ALA A 33 1.56 7.06 0.65
N THR A 34 2.06 8.00 1.44
CA THR A 34 1.55 9.39 1.43
C THR A 34 2.13 10.31 0.38
N GLY A 35 3.31 9.97 -0.14
CA GLY A 35 4.11 10.90 -0.97
C GLY A 35 4.71 12.10 -0.20
N ILE A 36 4.55 12.19 1.12
CA ILE A 36 5.13 13.25 1.98
C ILE A 36 6.07 12.64 3.05
N PHE A 37 6.37 11.35 2.97
CA PHE A 37 7.37 10.68 3.79
C PHE A 37 8.66 10.49 3.00
N ASP A 38 9.80 10.72 3.65
CA ASP A 38 11.13 10.46 3.10
C ASP A 38 11.66 9.10 3.62
N PRO A 39 11.76 8.08 2.74
CA PRO A 39 12.18 6.73 3.09
C PRO A 39 13.70 6.62 3.31
N PHE A 40 14.49 7.65 3.03
CA PHE A 40 15.92 7.67 3.33
C PHE A 40 16.21 8.23 4.72
N THR A 41 15.44 9.25 5.14
CA THR A 41 15.59 9.89 6.45
C THR A 41 14.65 9.31 7.50
N MET A 42 13.65 8.51 7.11
CA MET A 42 12.62 7.95 7.98
C MET A 42 11.79 9.03 8.68
N GLN A 43 11.61 10.16 8.01
CA GLN A 43 10.90 11.32 8.53
C GLN A 43 9.91 11.86 7.50
N TRP A 44 8.94 12.62 7.97
CA TRP A 44 8.12 13.40 7.06
C TRP A 44 8.96 14.46 6.34
N ALA A 45 8.76 14.58 5.04
CA ALA A 45 9.46 15.47 4.15
C ALA A 45 9.04 16.93 4.38
N ASP A 46 9.81 17.67 5.19
CA ASP A 46 9.53 19.07 5.52
C ASP A 46 9.42 19.96 4.27
N TRP A 47 10.15 19.66 3.19
CA TRP A 47 10.03 20.39 1.92
C TRP A 47 8.62 20.26 1.34
N GLY A 48 8.03 19.07 1.37
CA GLY A 48 6.69 18.80 0.84
C GLY A 48 5.61 19.40 1.73
N ILE A 49 5.79 19.31 3.05
CA ILE A 49 4.93 19.95 4.05
C ILE A 49 4.87 21.47 3.83
N ASN A 50 6.04 22.11 3.71
CA ASN A 50 6.14 23.56 3.50
C ASN A 50 5.56 23.98 2.14
N LEU A 51 5.85 23.22 1.07
CA LEU A 51 5.33 23.48 -0.27
C LEU A 51 3.80 23.45 -0.31
N LEU A 52 3.20 22.45 0.33
CA LEU A 52 1.74 22.27 0.40
C LEU A 52 1.09 23.10 1.53
N LYS A 53 1.89 23.83 2.33
CA LYS A 53 1.45 24.63 3.48
C LYS A 53 0.62 23.81 4.49
N LEU A 54 1.03 22.57 4.73
CA LEU A 54 0.37 21.67 5.66
C LEU A 54 0.83 21.95 7.10
N PRO A 55 -0.08 22.03 8.09
CA PRO A 55 0.31 22.16 9.49
C PRO A 55 1.08 20.92 9.96
N ARG A 56 2.21 21.10 10.65
CA ARG A 56 3.11 19.99 11.01
C ARG A 56 2.50 19.01 12.01
N ASP A 57 1.62 19.51 12.87
CA ASP A 57 0.93 18.80 13.94
C ASP A 57 -0.15 17.81 13.44
N ILE A 58 -0.54 17.87 12.16
CA ILE A 58 -1.46 16.88 11.59
C ILE A 58 -0.80 15.53 11.36
N PHE A 59 0.54 15.51 11.24
CA PHE A 59 1.30 14.30 10.93
C PHE A 59 1.58 13.50 12.21
N PRO A 60 1.33 12.18 12.20
CA PRO A 60 1.60 11.32 13.35
C PRO A 60 3.11 11.10 13.57
N GLU A 61 3.47 10.62 14.76
CA GLU A 61 4.79 10.07 15.02
C GLU A 61 4.97 8.77 14.21
N ILE A 62 6.16 8.59 13.62
CA ILE A 62 6.50 7.40 12.82
C ILE A 62 7.16 6.37 13.73
N VAL A 63 6.50 5.23 13.92
CA VAL A 63 6.93 4.12 14.77
C VAL A 63 7.28 2.88 13.94
N ASP A 64 7.80 1.85 14.60
CA ASP A 64 8.08 0.55 13.98
C ASP A 64 6.78 -0.15 13.57
N THR A 65 6.86 -0.98 12.52
CA THR A 65 5.76 -1.82 12.04
C THR A 65 5.26 -2.75 13.15
N VAL A 66 6.16 -3.26 13.99
CA VAL A 66 5.84 -4.08 15.16
C VAL A 66 6.24 -3.34 16.44
N GLY A 67 5.28 -3.10 17.32
CA GLY A 67 5.46 -2.32 18.55
C GLY A 67 4.15 -2.16 19.32
N ASP A 68 4.15 -1.47 20.46
CA ASP A 68 2.92 -1.22 21.21
C ASP A 68 2.15 0.00 20.66
N PHE A 69 1.08 -0.25 19.91
CA PHE A 69 0.18 0.80 19.45
C PHE A 69 -0.88 1.17 20.49
N GLY A 70 -1.05 0.39 21.55
CA GLY A 70 -2.04 0.56 22.60
C GLY A 70 -3.15 -0.48 22.55
N ASP A 71 -4.09 -0.35 23.49
CA ASP A 71 -5.23 -1.25 23.64
C ASP A 71 -6.50 -0.64 23.06
N THR A 72 -7.30 -1.47 22.40
CA THR A 72 -8.67 -1.06 22.04
C THR A 72 -9.51 -0.77 23.29
N PRO A 73 -10.51 0.14 23.20
CA PRO A 73 -11.43 0.42 24.29
C PRO A 73 -12.30 -0.82 24.58
N VAL A 74 -12.59 -1.06 25.87
CA VAL A 74 -13.41 -2.20 26.30
C VAL A 74 -14.80 -2.14 25.69
N GLU A 75 -15.30 -0.93 25.45
CA GLU A 75 -16.61 -0.63 24.88
C GLU A 75 -16.76 -1.18 23.45
N LEU A 76 -15.67 -1.38 22.70
CA LEU A 76 -15.71 -1.92 21.34
C LEU A 76 -15.84 -3.45 21.28
N PHE A 77 -15.21 -4.16 22.21
CA PHE A 77 -15.03 -5.62 22.12
C PHE A 77 -15.37 -6.40 23.41
N GLY A 78 -15.87 -5.73 24.45
CA GLY A 78 -16.10 -6.30 25.77
C GLY A 78 -14.83 -6.63 26.56
N ARG A 79 -13.66 -6.34 25.99
CA ARG A 79 -12.33 -6.49 26.61
C ARG A 79 -11.32 -5.62 25.87
N LYS A 80 -10.20 -5.32 26.53
CA LYS A 80 -9.04 -4.72 25.87
C LYS A 80 -8.42 -5.72 24.91
N ILE A 81 -8.16 -5.30 23.67
CA ILE A 81 -7.38 -6.06 22.69
C ILE A 81 -6.13 -5.24 22.38
N PRO A 82 -4.92 -5.74 22.67
CA PRO A 82 -3.69 -5.02 22.36
C PRO A 82 -3.44 -5.02 20.85
N ILE A 83 -2.98 -3.88 20.31
CA ILE A 83 -2.56 -3.76 18.92
C ILE A 83 -1.04 -3.71 18.86
N TYR A 84 -0.43 -4.73 18.25
CA TYR A 84 1.03 -4.87 18.18
C TYR A 84 1.65 -4.64 16.81
N CYS A 85 0.83 -4.43 15.78
CA CYS A 85 1.30 -4.31 14.42
C CYS A 85 0.43 -3.35 13.61
N SER A 86 1.10 -2.53 12.80
CA SER A 86 0.51 -1.73 11.73
C SER A 86 1.41 -1.91 10.51
N ILE A 87 0.80 -2.21 9.36
CA ILE A 87 1.50 -2.39 8.09
C ILE A 87 0.55 -2.03 6.95
N ALA A 88 1.09 -1.41 5.89
CA ALA A 88 0.36 -1.11 4.67
C ALA A 88 -0.11 -2.39 3.98
N ASP A 89 -1.23 -2.33 3.24
CA ASP A 89 -1.89 -3.48 2.62
C ASP A 89 -0.98 -4.28 1.67
N GLN A 90 -0.28 -3.62 0.74
CA GLN A 90 0.63 -4.30 -0.20
C GLN A 90 1.84 -4.90 0.52
N ALA A 91 2.42 -4.16 1.47
CA ALA A 91 3.51 -4.67 2.30
C ALA A 91 3.06 -5.87 3.17
N ALA A 92 1.84 -5.84 3.69
CA ALA A 92 1.24 -6.93 4.46
C ALA A 92 0.99 -8.16 3.57
N SER A 93 0.52 -7.95 2.34
CA SER A 93 0.33 -8.99 1.33
C SER A 93 1.66 -9.67 0.96
N LEU A 94 2.71 -8.86 0.74
CA LEU A 94 4.07 -9.34 0.47
C LEU A 94 4.62 -10.16 1.65
N PHE A 95 4.50 -9.62 2.86
CA PHE A 95 4.94 -10.29 4.09
C PHE A 95 4.16 -11.60 4.32
N GLY A 96 2.82 -11.58 4.22
CA GLY A 96 1.96 -12.74 4.39
C GLY A 96 2.15 -13.82 3.32
N SER A 97 2.70 -13.46 2.16
CA SER A 97 3.08 -14.39 1.09
C SER A 97 4.44 -15.06 1.31
N GLY A 98 5.14 -14.74 2.40
CA GLY A 98 6.46 -15.31 2.72
C GLY A 98 7.63 -14.67 1.99
N CYS A 99 7.44 -13.49 1.39
CA CYS A 99 8.45 -12.78 0.59
C CYS A 99 9.44 -12.01 1.47
N TYR A 100 10.21 -12.73 2.29
CA TYR A 100 11.08 -12.16 3.31
C TYR A 100 12.47 -11.77 2.80
N TYR A 101 12.88 -12.30 1.65
CA TYR A 101 14.23 -12.13 1.13
C TYR A 101 14.26 -11.16 -0.05
N ALA A 102 15.39 -10.47 -0.22
CA ALA A 102 15.59 -9.60 -1.36
C ALA A 102 15.45 -10.39 -2.67
N GLY A 103 14.67 -9.85 -3.61
CA GLY A 103 14.30 -10.50 -4.86
C GLY A 103 13.01 -11.32 -4.79
N ASP A 104 12.48 -11.63 -3.60
CA ASP A 104 11.13 -12.16 -3.49
C ASP A 104 10.13 -11.13 -3.99
N PHE A 105 9.12 -11.60 -4.72
CA PHE A 105 8.10 -10.71 -5.26
C PHE A 105 6.71 -11.33 -5.17
N LYS A 106 5.72 -10.45 -5.15
CA LYS A 106 4.30 -10.79 -5.19
C LYS A 106 3.64 -9.98 -6.30
N ILE A 107 2.69 -10.62 -6.98
CA ILE A 107 1.79 -9.98 -7.94
C ILE A 107 0.35 -10.11 -7.42
N THR A 108 -0.31 -8.99 -7.19
CA THR A 108 -1.73 -8.92 -6.85
C THR A 108 -2.51 -8.48 -8.08
N MET A 109 -3.37 -9.36 -8.60
CA MET A 109 -4.21 -9.08 -9.77
C MET A 109 -5.65 -8.89 -9.33
N GLY A 110 -6.17 -7.67 -9.52
CA GLY A 110 -7.56 -7.28 -9.30
C GLY A 110 -8.02 -6.36 -10.42
N THR A 111 -8.72 -5.26 -10.09
CA THR A 111 -9.06 -4.21 -11.05
C THR A 111 -7.82 -3.70 -11.78
N GLY A 112 -6.75 -3.41 -11.04
CA GLY A 112 -5.39 -3.26 -11.55
C GLY A 112 -4.48 -4.41 -11.12
N THR A 113 -3.24 -4.39 -11.56
CA THR A 113 -2.17 -5.27 -11.10
C THR A 113 -1.14 -4.47 -10.32
N PHE A 114 -0.76 -4.97 -9.16
CA PHE A 114 0.36 -4.45 -8.37
C PHE A 114 1.44 -5.53 -8.29
N VAL A 115 2.69 -5.11 -8.49
CA VAL A 115 3.88 -5.93 -8.39
C VAL A 115 4.76 -5.34 -7.30
N ASP A 116 4.97 -6.12 -6.25
CA ASP A 116 5.77 -5.74 -5.10
C ASP A 116 7.02 -6.60 -5.05
N VAL A 117 8.19 -5.98 -5.07
CA VAL A 117 9.49 -6.66 -5.00
C VAL A 117 10.18 -6.26 -3.71
N ASN A 118 10.52 -7.22 -2.87
CA ASN A 118 11.37 -7.01 -1.70
C ASN A 118 12.79 -6.66 -2.18
N THR A 119 13.30 -5.51 -1.77
CA THR A 119 14.64 -5.02 -2.15
C THR A 119 15.66 -5.12 -1.01
N GLY A 120 15.24 -5.71 0.12
CA GLY A 120 16.05 -5.83 1.31
C GLY A 120 16.33 -4.47 1.96
N ARG A 121 17.56 -4.28 2.44
CA ARG A 121 17.97 -3.06 3.16
C ARG A 121 18.37 -1.91 2.25
N GLU A 122 18.49 -2.15 0.95
CA GLU A 122 18.92 -1.15 -0.02
C GLU A 122 17.69 -0.65 -0.79
N PRO A 123 17.34 0.64 -0.69
CA PRO A 123 16.21 1.18 -1.43
C PRO A 123 16.50 1.14 -2.94
N HIS A 124 15.58 0.59 -3.73
CA HIS A 124 15.66 0.65 -5.18
C HIS A 124 15.06 1.94 -5.70
N VAL A 125 15.90 2.81 -6.26
CA VAL A 125 15.49 4.10 -6.85
C VAL A 125 15.52 3.99 -8.37
N SER A 126 14.41 4.31 -9.02
CA SER A 126 14.36 4.39 -10.48
C SER A 126 13.76 5.70 -10.95
N VAL A 127 14.54 6.42 -11.77
CA VAL A 127 14.06 7.61 -12.50
C VAL A 127 12.95 7.28 -13.52
N LYS A 128 12.69 5.99 -13.78
CA LYS A 128 11.63 5.52 -14.68
C LYS A 128 10.30 5.27 -13.96
N GLY A 129 10.14 5.73 -12.72
CA GLY A 129 8.85 5.73 -12.02
C GLY A 129 8.73 4.76 -10.85
N LEU A 130 9.84 4.24 -10.30
CA LEU A 130 9.81 3.47 -9.05
C LEU A 130 10.43 4.32 -7.93
N TYR A 131 9.57 4.79 -7.03
CA TYR A 131 9.99 5.42 -5.80
C TYR A 131 10.13 4.34 -4.71
N PRO A 132 11.23 4.32 -3.93
CA PRO A 132 11.38 3.32 -2.89
C PRO A 132 10.34 3.53 -1.79
N VAL A 133 9.56 2.49 -1.49
CA VAL A 133 8.63 2.48 -0.36
C VAL A 133 9.16 1.57 0.75
N VAL A 134 8.81 1.84 1.99
CA VAL A 134 9.16 0.95 3.11
C VAL A 134 8.16 -0.19 3.16
N GLY A 135 8.64 -1.44 3.14
CA GLY A 135 7.82 -2.62 3.37
C GLY A 135 7.52 -2.79 4.85
N TRP A 136 8.56 -2.90 5.68
CA TRP A 136 8.42 -2.96 7.12
C TRP A 136 9.68 -2.50 7.83
N ARG A 137 9.49 -2.08 9.10
CA ARG A 137 10.56 -1.82 10.05
C ARG A 137 10.28 -2.59 11.33
N ILE A 138 11.09 -3.60 11.61
CA ILE A 138 10.96 -4.47 12.77
C ILE A 138 12.29 -4.42 13.54
N LYS A 139 12.33 -3.63 14.62
CA LYS A 139 13.57 -3.41 15.41
C LYS A 139 14.71 -2.89 14.51
N ASN A 140 15.76 -3.69 14.33
CA ASN A 140 16.95 -3.33 13.55
C ASN A 140 16.85 -3.74 12.07
N GLU A 141 15.74 -4.36 11.70
CA GLU A 141 15.45 -4.75 10.33
C GLU A 141 14.60 -3.68 9.66
N LEU A 142 15.12 -3.15 8.56
CA LEU A 142 14.41 -2.25 7.68
C LEU A 142 14.41 -2.87 6.29
N VAL A 143 13.23 -3.05 5.73
CA VAL A 143 13.03 -3.62 4.40
C VAL A 143 12.33 -2.60 3.50
N TYR A 144 12.89 -2.41 2.31
CA TYR A 144 12.30 -1.61 1.24
C TYR A 144 11.62 -2.50 0.21
N VAL A 145 10.59 -1.94 -0.42
CA VAL A 145 9.85 -2.56 -1.51
C VAL A 145 9.91 -1.64 -2.73
N ALA A 146 10.12 -2.25 -3.90
CA ALA A 146 9.87 -1.60 -5.17
C ALA A 146 8.47 -2.02 -5.65
N GLU A 147 7.59 -1.04 -5.81
CA GLU A 147 6.21 -1.25 -6.23
C GLU A 147 6.02 -0.76 -7.67
N GLY A 148 5.46 -1.61 -8.52
CA GLY A 148 4.97 -1.24 -9.85
C GLY A 148 3.48 -1.52 -9.97
N SER A 149 2.75 -0.70 -10.71
CA SER A 149 1.32 -0.89 -10.93
C SER A 149 0.94 -0.79 -12.41
N ALA A 150 -0.13 -1.50 -12.77
CA ALA A 150 -0.81 -1.42 -14.06
C ALA A 150 -2.31 -1.33 -13.81
N ASN A 151 -2.95 -0.23 -14.23
CA ASN A 151 -4.30 0.12 -13.77
C ASN A 151 -5.42 -0.71 -14.41
N ASP A 152 -5.21 -1.25 -15.62
CA ASP A 152 -6.29 -1.71 -16.49
C ASP A 152 -6.37 -3.25 -16.64
N THR A 153 -5.92 -4.03 -15.65
CA THR A 153 -5.88 -5.51 -15.77
C THR A 153 -7.26 -6.16 -15.69
N GLY A 154 -7.97 -6.01 -14.57
CA GLY A 154 -9.33 -6.54 -14.39
C GLY A 154 -10.37 -5.70 -15.13
N VAL A 155 -10.12 -4.39 -15.30
CA VAL A 155 -10.96 -3.50 -16.11
C VAL A 155 -11.06 -4.01 -17.55
N LEU A 156 -9.97 -4.49 -18.12
CA LEU A 156 -9.96 -5.08 -19.47
C LEU A 156 -10.92 -6.28 -19.58
N VAL A 157 -10.92 -7.16 -18.59
CA VAL A 157 -11.77 -8.35 -18.57
C VAL A 157 -13.25 -7.96 -18.54
N GLU A 158 -13.61 -6.96 -17.72
CA GLU A 158 -14.97 -6.45 -17.66
C GLU A 158 -15.36 -5.70 -18.95
N TRP A 159 -14.47 -4.87 -19.47
CA TRP A 159 -14.68 -4.14 -20.72
C TRP A 159 -14.96 -5.09 -21.89
N ALA A 160 -14.24 -6.21 -21.99
CA ALA A 160 -14.47 -7.22 -23.03
C ALA A 160 -15.90 -7.78 -22.99
N ARG A 161 -16.48 -7.98 -21.80
CA ARG A 161 -17.88 -8.37 -21.64
C ARG A 161 -18.82 -7.23 -22.08
N GLU A 162 -18.54 -6.00 -21.69
CA GLU A 162 -19.38 -4.84 -22.01
C GLU A 162 -19.52 -4.58 -23.52
N ILE A 163 -18.44 -4.78 -24.28
CA ILE A 163 -18.47 -4.64 -25.74
C ILE A 163 -19.00 -5.89 -26.47
N GLY A 164 -19.37 -6.93 -25.72
CA GLY A 164 -19.96 -8.15 -26.24
C GLY A 164 -18.96 -9.13 -26.88
N LEU A 165 -17.66 -9.06 -26.53
CA LEU A 165 -16.70 -10.10 -26.96
C LEU A 165 -16.94 -11.43 -26.24
N VAL A 166 -17.44 -11.38 -25.00
CA VAL A 166 -17.82 -12.54 -24.18
C VAL A 166 -19.11 -12.26 -23.44
N THR A 167 -19.84 -13.33 -23.07
CA THR A 167 -21.06 -13.21 -22.26
C THR A 167 -20.80 -13.32 -20.76
N ASP A 168 -19.90 -14.21 -20.36
CA ASP A 168 -19.38 -14.33 -19.00
C ASP A 168 -17.84 -14.18 -19.03
N ILE A 169 -17.29 -13.40 -18.10
CA ILE A 169 -15.83 -13.20 -17.96
C ILE A 169 -15.08 -14.52 -17.74
N LYS A 170 -15.76 -15.55 -17.21
CA LYS A 170 -15.18 -16.89 -16.99
C LYS A 170 -14.83 -17.59 -18.30
N GLU A 171 -15.47 -17.23 -19.41
CA GLU A 171 -15.25 -17.83 -20.73
C GLU A 171 -13.90 -17.42 -21.33
N ILE A 172 -13.35 -16.27 -20.93
CA ILE A 172 -12.14 -15.68 -21.52
C ILE A 172 -10.96 -16.65 -21.48
N ALA A 173 -10.76 -17.33 -20.35
CA ALA A 173 -9.64 -18.26 -20.19
C ALA A 173 -9.77 -19.50 -21.10
N ASP A 174 -10.98 -19.90 -21.44
CA ASP A 174 -11.21 -21.05 -22.31
C ASP A 174 -11.09 -20.64 -23.78
N ILE A 175 -11.67 -19.49 -24.18
CA ILE A 175 -11.51 -18.90 -25.51
C ILE A 175 -10.02 -18.68 -25.84
N ALA A 176 -9.26 -18.14 -24.89
CA ALA A 176 -7.82 -17.91 -25.07
C ALA A 176 -7.02 -19.21 -25.30
N LYS A 177 -7.51 -20.37 -24.85
CA LYS A 177 -6.87 -21.68 -25.05
C LYS A 177 -7.29 -22.36 -26.37
N GLU A 178 -8.33 -21.88 -27.04
CA GLU A 178 -8.76 -22.44 -28.34
C GLU A 178 -7.80 -22.12 -29.48
N VAL A 179 -6.97 -21.09 -29.30
CA VAL A 179 -5.95 -20.66 -30.25
C VAL A 179 -4.55 -20.89 -29.68
N GLN A 180 -3.57 -21.15 -30.56
CA GLN A 180 -2.18 -21.34 -30.15
C GLN A 180 -1.48 -20.01 -29.82
N ASP A 181 -1.86 -18.93 -30.52
CA ASP A 181 -1.32 -17.58 -30.35
C ASP A 181 -2.34 -16.53 -30.85
N SER A 182 -1.95 -15.25 -30.80
CA SER A 182 -2.81 -14.12 -31.18
C SER A 182 -2.75 -13.74 -32.67
N ASP A 183 -2.07 -14.52 -33.53
CA ASP A 183 -1.83 -14.22 -34.95
C ASP A 183 -1.24 -12.80 -35.18
N GLY A 184 -0.33 -12.40 -34.29
CA GLY A 184 0.31 -11.08 -34.33
C GLY A 184 -0.59 -9.91 -33.91
N VAL A 185 -1.81 -10.16 -33.43
CA VAL A 185 -2.69 -9.14 -32.88
C VAL A 185 -2.26 -8.79 -31.47
N TYR A 186 -2.14 -7.49 -31.19
CA TYR A 186 -1.83 -6.95 -29.86
C TYR A 186 -2.92 -5.99 -29.42
N PHE A 187 -3.27 -6.05 -28.14
CA PHE A 187 -4.14 -5.09 -27.49
C PHE A 187 -3.38 -4.43 -26.34
N ILE A 188 -3.35 -3.10 -26.33
CA ILE A 188 -2.69 -2.32 -25.28
C ILE A 188 -3.80 -1.67 -24.43
N PRO A 189 -4.16 -2.26 -23.27
CA PRO A 189 -5.15 -1.67 -22.37
C PRO A 189 -4.55 -0.44 -21.68
N ALA A 190 -4.80 0.74 -22.24
CA ALA A 190 -4.41 2.04 -21.68
C ALA A 190 -5.64 2.95 -21.66
N PHE A 191 -6.63 2.58 -20.86
CA PHE A 191 -7.89 3.32 -20.75
C PHE A 191 -7.74 4.58 -19.90
N SER A 192 -6.70 4.64 -19.05
CA SER A 192 -6.42 5.74 -18.11
C SER A 192 -5.01 6.31 -18.22
#